data_AF-A0A9W6G978-F1
#
_entry.id   AF-A0A9W6G978-F1
#
_cell.length_a   1.000
_cell.length_b   1.000
_cell.length_c   1.000
_cell.angle_alpha   90.00
_cell.angle_beta   90.00
_cell.angle_gamma   90.00
#
_symmetry.space_group_name_H-M   'P 1'
#
loop_
_entity.id
_entity.type
_entity.pdbx_description
1 polymer ?
#
loop_
_entity_poly.entity_id
_entity_poly.type
_entity_poly.pdbx_seq_one_letter_code
_entity_poly.pdbx_strand_id
1 'polypeptide(L)'
;MGRSALRHPDRAAAPARRSHLAATVRRLDDGSLALIVAPTDAHLLQDADRSGATLTVQVARDSIEDAARAALAAGSRTLAAGPLGDAYATFVQAAALAAETAPALAVTAITAAAGAAWSAGDRRACAGALAAARRALEPHADNAFARLLEPHTDKASAPLPEPHAGSAFAPLLDYLAGLRGLVEATPGAALSPLGRVLARADEDDAPDTLHRAAVAALLLGDAPASARIGMRALAAARSRGREDLIPQALEYLAYAELRAGRHAPARAHALEGLTAAMQGGRVNTAAHHRAVLALAASVEGDFTEVETQAAQALAVARRHRLAQTGTLAEWALARADLSRGRPEAAASRLQALVRPGGGHFAVRPLLMPCFIEAAVLAGRPEEARPVADELRLWAGFGIDHGAFAALARCQALLDGDGADAHFRRSLQLHPVDGGDFERARTLLLYGKWLRRRRQPGRARAVLRDALHGFERCGAAGWVLQANEELRATGEQPREPARPAAPGGEGLAGLTPHQRRIAGLVATGATNREVAQTLSLSVRTVDHHLRNIFAALGVRSRVELARLVPRS
;
A
#
# COMPACT_ATOMS: atom_id res chain seq x y z
N MET A 1 -23.88 -31.63 -65.33
CA MET A 1 -22.98 -30.45 -65.36
C MET A 1 -22.81 -30.01 -63.91
N GLY A 2 -21.84 -30.52 -63.14
CA GLY A 2 -20.45 -30.04 -63.00
C GLY A 2 -20.38 -29.09 -61.79
N ARG A 3 -19.50 -29.18 -60.79
CA ARG A 3 -18.39 -30.08 -60.43
C ARG A 3 -18.01 -29.75 -58.96
N SER A 4 -17.50 -30.75 -58.23
CA SER A 4 -16.51 -30.65 -57.13
C SER A 4 -16.90 -30.11 -55.74
N ALA A 5 -16.85 -30.99 -54.71
CA ALA A 5 -16.19 -30.72 -53.43
C ALA A 5 -15.92 -32.05 -52.69
N LEU A 6 -14.64 -32.29 -52.41
CA LEU A 6 -14.08 -33.46 -51.72
C LEU A 6 -14.48 -33.49 -50.24
N ARG A 7 -14.73 -34.70 -49.72
CA ARG A 7 -14.87 -35.01 -48.29
C ARG A 7 -13.51 -34.93 -47.57
N HIS A 8 -13.47 -34.28 -46.41
CA HIS A 8 -12.54 -34.58 -45.32
C HIS A 8 -13.32 -34.51 -43.99
N PRO A 9 -13.17 -35.48 -43.07
CA PRO A 9 -13.81 -35.40 -41.76
C PRO A 9 -12.90 -34.71 -40.73
N ASP A 10 -13.57 -33.96 -39.85
CA ASP A 10 -13.21 -33.50 -38.50
C ASP A 10 -11.72 -33.42 -38.09
N ARG A 11 -11.26 -32.18 -37.91
CA ARG A 11 -10.26 -31.82 -36.90
C ARG A 11 -10.84 -30.76 -35.98
N ALA A 12 -11.38 -31.20 -34.84
CA ALA A 12 -11.55 -30.35 -33.68
C ALA A 12 -10.17 -29.83 -33.23
N ALA A 13 -9.94 -28.53 -33.37
CA ALA A 13 -8.75 -27.87 -32.86
C ALA A 13 -8.82 -27.81 -31.32
N ALA A 14 -7.95 -28.57 -30.66
CA ALA A 14 -7.74 -28.48 -29.22
C ALA A 14 -7.12 -27.11 -28.85
N PRO A 15 -7.48 -26.51 -27.71
CA PRO A 15 -6.95 -25.22 -27.29
C PRO A 15 -5.45 -25.32 -26.97
N ALA A 16 -4.67 -24.39 -27.54
CA ALA A 16 -3.24 -24.25 -27.29
C ALA A 16 -2.96 -24.08 -25.79
N ARG A 17 -2.33 -25.08 -25.16
CA ARG A 17 -1.74 -24.96 -23.84
C ARG A 17 -0.59 -23.96 -23.92
N ARG A 18 -0.80 -22.72 -23.45
CA ARG A 18 0.29 -21.77 -23.20
C ARG A 18 1.17 -22.33 -22.08
N SER A 19 2.40 -22.67 -22.44
CA SER A 19 3.41 -23.31 -21.60
C SER A 19 3.89 -22.39 -20.48
N HIS A 20 4.11 -22.98 -19.31
CA HIS A 20 4.87 -22.38 -18.23
C HIS A 20 6.35 -22.26 -18.66
N LEU A 21 6.96 -21.08 -18.48
CA LEU A 21 8.42 -20.91 -18.56
C LEU A 21 9.02 -21.67 -17.36
N ALA A 22 9.35 -22.95 -17.56
CA ALA A 22 10.13 -23.75 -16.64
C ALA A 22 11.55 -23.81 -17.22
N ALA A 23 12.48 -23.14 -16.56
CA ALA A 23 13.90 -23.29 -16.88
C ALA A 23 14.41 -24.58 -16.21
N THR A 24 14.93 -25.53 -16.99
CA THR A 24 15.54 -26.76 -16.49
C THR A 24 17.02 -26.78 -16.85
N VAL A 25 17.88 -26.98 -15.86
CA VAL A 25 19.32 -27.17 -16.07
C VAL A 25 19.58 -28.67 -16.21
N ARG A 26 20.23 -29.10 -17.29
CA ARG A 26 20.62 -30.50 -17.50
C ARG A 26 22.13 -30.62 -17.64
N ARG A 27 22.74 -31.53 -16.88
CA ARG A 27 24.15 -31.90 -17.04
C ARG A 27 24.29 -32.86 -18.23
N LEU A 28 25.19 -32.53 -19.14
CA LEU A 28 25.54 -33.34 -20.31
C LEU A 28 26.66 -34.34 -19.96
N ASP A 29 26.84 -35.36 -20.79
CA ASP A 29 27.77 -36.47 -20.53
C ASP A 29 29.24 -36.04 -20.51
N ASP A 30 29.56 -34.89 -21.11
CA ASP A 30 30.88 -34.24 -21.07
C ASP A 30 31.11 -33.36 -19.83
N GLY A 31 30.10 -33.27 -18.94
CA GLY A 31 30.14 -32.46 -17.73
C GLY A 31 29.66 -31.01 -17.90
N SER A 32 29.33 -30.56 -19.11
CA SER A 32 28.76 -29.23 -19.36
C SER A 32 27.27 -29.15 -18.97
N LEU A 33 26.72 -27.93 -18.83
CA LEU A 33 25.35 -27.71 -18.34
C LEU A 33 24.51 -26.97 -19.39
N ALA A 34 23.41 -27.58 -19.80
CA ALA A 34 22.43 -26.97 -20.70
C ALA A 34 21.28 -26.33 -19.91
N LEU A 35 21.05 -25.02 -20.09
CA LEU A 35 19.88 -24.33 -19.58
C LEU A 35 18.76 -24.38 -20.64
N ILE A 36 17.70 -25.12 -20.35
CA ILE A 36 16.53 -25.24 -21.21
C ILE A 36 15.48 -24.26 -20.70
N VAL A 37 15.25 -23.15 -21.41
CA VAL A 37 14.36 -22.06 -20.97
C VAL A 37 12.89 -22.30 -21.34
N ALA A 38 12.61 -23.15 -22.34
CA ALA A 38 11.25 -23.53 -22.74
C ALA A 38 11.10 -25.06 -22.94
N PRO A 39 10.00 -25.68 -22.46
CA PRO A 39 9.77 -27.13 -22.63
C PRO A 39 9.69 -27.59 -24.09
N THR A 40 9.32 -26.70 -25.01
CA THR A 40 9.27 -26.96 -26.46
C THR A 40 10.64 -27.22 -27.05
N ASP A 41 11.72 -26.77 -26.41
CA ASP A 41 13.07 -26.76 -26.98
C ASP A 41 13.89 -28.00 -26.55
N ALA A 42 13.29 -28.91 -25.78
CA ALA A 42 13.93 -30.13 -25.31
C ALA A 42 14.35 -31.09 -26.45
N HIS A 43 13.66 -31.06 -27.59
CA HIS A 43 14.00 -31.86 -28.77
C HIS A 43 15.30 -31.41 -29.44
N LEU A 44 15.66 -30.11 -29.33
CA LEU A 44 16.88 -29.55 -29.91
C LEU A 44 18.16 -30.14 -29.28
N LEU A 45 18.07 -30.66 -28.05
CA LEU A 45 19.16 -31.38 -27.40
C LEU A 45 19.37 -32.79 -27.98
N GLN A 46 18.30 -33.48 -28.37
CA GLN A 46 18.40 -34.81 -28.99
C GLN A 46 18.86 -34.72 -30.45
N ASP A 47 18.48 -33.66 -31.15
CA ASP A 47 18.92 -33.42 -32.53
C ASP A 47 20.37 -32.94 -32.60
N ALA A 48 20.85 -32.11 -31.66
CA ALA A 48 22.26 -31.71 -31.61
C ALA A 48 23.20 -32.91 -31.37
N ASP A 49 22.80 -33.84 -30.51
CA ASP A 49 23.55 -35.07 -30.19
C ASP A 49 23.64 -36.04 -31.39
N ARG A 50 22.61 -36.05 -32.25
CA ARG A 50 22.58 -36.87 -33.47
C ARG A 50 23.21 -36.23 -34.70
N SER A 51 23.20 -34.89 -34.78
CA SER A 51 23.59 -34.15 -35.99
C SER A 51 25.00 -33.57 -35.92
N GLY A 52 25.65 -33.61 -34.76
CA GLY A 52 26.96 -32.95 -34.55
C GLY A 52 26.88 -31.42 -34.63
N ALA A 53 25.68 -30.84 -34.52
CA ALA A 53 25.47 -29.41 -34.57
C ALA A 53 25.93 -28.75 -33.26
N THR A 54 26.75 -27.72 -33.38
CA THR A 54 27.24 -26.92 -32.24
C THR A 54 26.07 -26.13 -31.62
N LEU A 55 25.58 -26.57 -30.46
CA LEU A 55 24.71 -25.77 -29.61
C LEU A 55 25.55 -24.73 -28.88
N THR A 56 25.25 -23.45 -29.07
CA THR A 56 25.84 -22.38 -28.26
C THR A 56 25.22 -22.44 -26.86
N VAL A 57 25.72 -23.34 -26.03
CA VAL A 57 25.45 -23.36 -24.59
C VAL A 57 26.26 -22.22 -23.98
N GLN A 58 25.60 -21.33 -23.25
CA GLN A 58 26.30 -20.27 -22.52
C GLN A 58 27.00 -20.93 -21.32
N VAL A 59 28.25 -21.38 -21.54
CA VAL A 59 29.09 -21.96 -20.49
C VAL A 59 29.43 -20.84 -19.51
N ALA A 60 28.87 -20.91 -18.29
CA ALA A 60 29.36 -20.10 -17.19
C ALA A 60 30.84 -20.48 -16.96
N ARG A 61 31.74 -19.49 -17.01
CA ARG A 61 33.16 -19.70 -16.66
C ARG A 61 33.35 -19.97 -15.17
N ASP A 62 32.31 -19.69 -14.37
CA ASP A 62 32.25 -19.81 -12.92
C ASP A 62 31.29 -20.94 -12.50
N SER A 63 31.28 -21.30 -11.21
CA SER A 63 30.39 -22.36 -10.70
C SER A 63 28.91 -22.04 -10.93
N ILE A 64 28.04 -23.06 -10.91
CA ILE A 64 26.56 -22.88 -10.99
C ILE A 64 26.07 -21.89 -9.94
N GLU A 65 26.66 -21.95 -8.74
CA GLU A 65 26.31 -21.05 -7.64
C GLU A 65 26.70 -19.60 -7.96
N ASP A 66 27.84 -19.37 -8.59
CA ASP A 66 28.26 -18.02 -9.01
C ASP A 66 27.37 -17.47 -10.12
N ALA A 67 26.96 -18.31 -11.08
CA ALA A 67 25.97 -17.93 -12.09
C ALA A 67 24.62 -17.57 -11.44
N ALA A 68 24.19 -18.33 -10.42
CA ALA A 68 22.98 -18.02 -9.67
C ALA A 68 23.09 -16.70 -8.89
N ARG A 69 24.23 -16.43 -8.23
CA ARG A 69 24.49 -15.15 -7.54
C ARG A 69 24.49 -13.97 -8.53
N ALA A 70 25.13 -14.14 -9.69
CA ALA A 70 25.16 -13.12 -10.74
C ALA A 70 23.75 -12.81 -11.26
N ALA A 71 22.93 -13.85 -11.49
CA ALA A 71 21.54 -13.70 -11.88
C ALA A 71 20.71 -13.01 -10.77
N LEU A 72 20.88 -13.39 -9.50
CA LEU A 72 20.21 -12.72 -8.37
C LEU A 72 20.58 -11.22 -8.31
N ALA A 73 21.86 -10.89 -8.47
CA ALA A 73 22.33 -9.51 -8.48
C ALA A 73 21.79 -8.71 -9.67
N ALA A 74 21.74 -9.33 -10.86
CA ALA A 74 21.14 -8.73 -12.05
C ALA A 74 19.64 -8.48 -11.85
N GLY A 75 18.90 -9.48 -11.35
CA GLY A 75 17.48 -9.35 -11.00
C GLY A 75 17.24 -8.23 -9.98
N SER A 76 18.11 -8.09 -8.98
CA SER A 76 18.03 -7.02 -7.97
C SER A 76 18.23 -5.63 -8.56
N ARG A 77 19.17 -5.46 -9.51
CA ARG A 77 19.34 -4.18 -10.25
C ARG A 77 18.11 -3.86 -11.10
N THR A 78 17.57 -4.85 -11.80
CA THR A 78 16.36 -4.69 -12.61
C THR A 78 15.14 -4.40 -11.74
N LEU A 79 15.01 -5.03 -10.57
CA LEU A 79 13.95 -4.74 -9.60
C LEU A 79 14.03 -3.29 -9.10
N ALA A 80 15.24 -2.77 -8.89
CA ALA A 80 15.45 -1.41 -8.43
C ALA A 80 15.12 -0.34 -9.49
N ALA A 81 15.48 -0.59 -10.75
CA ALA A 81 15.50 0.47 -11.77
C ALA A 81 14.95 0.08 -13.16
N GLY A 82 14.33 -1.08 -13.31
CA GLY A 82 13.85 -1.59 -14.59
C GLY A 82 12.47 -2.28 -14.53
N PRO A 83 12.03 -2.90 -15.64
CA PRO A 83 10.74 -3.55 -15.73
C PRO A 83 10.60 -4.77 -14.80
N LEU A 84 9.47 -4.88 -14.11
CA LEU A 84 9.25 -5.95 -13.14
C LEU A 84 9.13 -7.34 -13.76
N GLY A 85 8.67 -7.43 -15.02
CA GLY A 85 8.62 -8.71 -15.75
C GLY A 85 10.00 -9.31 -15.95
N ASP A 86 10.98 -8.47 -16.32
CA ASP A 86 12.36 -8.87 -16.53
C ASP A 86 13.05 -9.22 -15.21
N ALA A 87 12.79 -8.43 -14.16
CA ALA A 87 13.26 -8.76 -12.81
C ALA A 87 12.72 -10.11 -12.35
N TYR A 88 11.41 -10.34 -12.49
CA TYR A 88 10.77 -11.62 -12.17
C TYR A 88 11.42 -12.80 -12.91
N ALA A 89 11.57 -12.70 -14.23
CA ALA A 89 12.17 -13.76 -15.04
C ALA A 89 13.62 -14.06 -14.61
N THR A 90 14.41 -13.00 -14.34
CA THR A 90 15.79 -13.13 -13.89
C THR A 90 15.89 -13.81 -12.51
N PHE A 91 14.97 -13.48 -11.59
CA PHE A 91 14.92 -14.13 -10.29
C PHE A 91 14.49 -15.59 -10.36
N VAL A 92 13.54 -15.93 -11.24
CA VAL A 92 13.15 -17.34 -11.48
C VAL A 92 14.34 -18.12 -12.03
N GLN A 93 15.11 -17.53 -12.95
CA GLN A 93 16.34 -18.13 -13.46
C GLN A 93 17.38 -18.34 -12.34
N ALA A 94 17.63 -17.33 -11.51
CA ALA A 94 18.53 -17.45 -10.36
C ALA A 94 18.10 -18.56 -9.39
N ALA A 95 16.79 -18.67 -9.13
CA ALA A 95 16.24 -19.72 -8.29
C ALA A 95 16.44 -21.12 -8.89
N ALA A 96 16.21 -21.28 -10.20
CA ALA A 96 16.40 -22.54 -10.90
C ALA A 96 17.87 -23.00 -10.89
N LEU A 97 18.81 -22.07 -11.10
CA LEU A 97 20.25 -22.36 -11.04
C LEU A 97 20.69 -22.81 -9.64
N ALA A 98 20.14 -22.19 -8.59
CA ALA A 98 20.51 -22.47 -7.21
C ALA A 98 19.77 -23.65 -6.56
N ALA A 99 18.76 -24.23 -7.22
CA ALA A 99 17.80 -25.14 -6.58
C ALA A 99 18.45 -26.38 -5.93
N GLU A 100 19.45 -26.96 -6.60
CA GLU A 100 20.10 -28.19 -6.14
C GLU A 100 21.33 -27.92 -5.25
N THR A 101 22.05 -26.83 -5.52
CA THR A 101 23.38 -26.57 -4.95
C THR A 101 23.37 -25.53 -3.84
N ALA A 102 22.41 -24.59 -3.84
CA ALA A 102 22.32 -23.51 -2.87
C ALA A 102 20.87 -23.16 -2.51
N PRO A 103 20.16 -24.01 -1.72
CA PRO A 103 18.74 -23.82 -1.42
C PRO A 103 18.39 -22.46 -0.80
N ALA A 104 19.22 -21.93 0.09
CA ALA A 104 19.02 -20.60 0.68
C ALA A 104 19.04 -19.47 -0.38
N LEU A 105 19.93 -19.58 -1.37
CA LEU A 105 20.01 -18.65 -2.51
C LEU A 105 18.79 -18.79 -3.41
N ALA A 106 18.34 -20.02 -3.67
CA ALA A 106 17.14 -20.29 -4.45
C ALA A 106 15.89 -19.67 -3.80
N VAL A 107 15.74 -19.84 -2.48
CA VAL A 107 14.66 -19.25 -1.68
C VAL A 107 14.69 -17.72 -1.72
N THR A 108 15.88 -17.12 -1.61
CA THR A 108 16.05 -15.68 -1.69
C THR A 108 15.60 -15.16 -3.06
N ALA A 109 16.06 -15.81 -4.14
CA ALA A 109 15.70 -15.45 -5.50
C ALA A 109 14.20 -15.58 -5.76
N ILE A 110 13.57 -16.70 -5.41
CA ILE A 110 12.14 -16.90 -5.68
C ILE A 110 11.25 -16.01 -4.79
N THR A 111 11.70 -15.65 -3.58
CA THR A 111 11.02 -14.64 -2.75
C THR A 111 11.09 -13.26 -3.38
N ALA A 112 12.24 -12.89 -3.97
CA ALA A 112 12.38 -11.65 -4.74
C ALA A 112 11.51 -11.66 -6.00
N ALA A 113 11.38 -12.81 -6.68
CA ALA A 113 10.43 -12.98 -7.78
C ALA A 113 8.99 -12.75 -7.33
N ALA A 114 8.58 -13.31 -6.17
CA ALA A 114 7.26 -13.07 -5.61
C ALA A 114 7.01 -11.57 -5.33
N GLY A 115 8.01 -10.85 -4.82
CA GLY A 115 7.95 -9.40 -4.62
C GLY A 115 7.80 -8.61 -5.93
N ALA A 116 8.56 -8.99 -6.98
CA ALA A 116 8.41 -8.37 -8.30
C ALA A 116 7.01 -8.60 -8.90
N ALA A 117 6.50 -9.82 -8.81
CA ALA A 117 5.16 -10.17 -9.30
C ALA A 117 4.04 -9.46 -8.49
N TRP A 118 4.22 -9.33 -7.17
CA TRP A 118 3.34 -8.56 -6.30
C TRP A 118 3.24 -7.12 -6.82
N SER A 119 4.35 -6.38 -6.89
CA SER A 119 4.37 -4.98 -7.33
C SER A 119 3.84 -4.79 -8.75
N ALA A 120 4.02 -5.78 -9.62
CA ALA A 120 3.49 -5.81 -10.98
C ALA A 120 1.98 -6.06 -11.06
N GLY A 121 1.35 -6.45 -9.95
CA GLY A 121 -0.06 -6.83 -9.89
C GLY A 121 -0.35 -8.19 -10.54
N ASP A 122 0.67 -9.00 -10.86
CA ASP A 122 0.49 -10.34 -11.41
C ASP A 122 0.20 -11.34 -10.28
N ARG A 123 -1.10 -11.42 -9.96
CA ARG A 123 -1.62 -12.30 -8.91
C ARG A 123 -1.21 -13.76 -9.10
N ARG A 124 -1.19 -14.25 -10.35
CA ARG A 124 -0.90 -15.66 -10.66
C ARG A 124 0.58 -15.95 -10.52
N ALA A 125 1.44 -15.09 -11.08
CA ALA A 125 2.89 -15.23 -10.93
C ALA A 125 3.32 -15.11 -9.46
N CYS A 126 2.70 -14.18 -8.71
CA CYS A 126 2.96 -14.01 -7.29
C CYS A 126 2.60 -15.27 -6.48
N ALA A 127 1.39 -15.82 -6.67
CA ALA A 127 0.99 -17.06 -6.00
C ALA A 127 1.91 -18.25 -6.36
N GLY A 128 2.28 -18.37 -7.64
CA GLY A 128 3.19 -19.41 -8.12
C GLY A 128 4.58 -19.33 -7.47
N ALA A 129 5.16 -18.12 -7.42
CA ALA A 129 6.45 -17.88 -6.80
C ALA A 129 6.43 -18.12 -5.28
N LEU A 130 5.39 -17.66 -4.57
CA LEU A 130 5.22 -17.93 -3.14
C LEU A 130 5.09 -19.43 -2.84
N ALA A 131 4.34 -20.17 -3.68
CA ALA A 131 4.22 -21.61 -3.53
C ALA A 131 5.55 -22.34 -3.80
N ALA A 132 6.33 -21.89 -4.79
CA ALA A 132 7.67 -22.42 -5.06
C ALA A 132 8.66 -22.13 -3.93
N ALA A 133 8.67 -20.91 -3.40
CA ALA A 133 9.48 -20.50 -2.25
C ALA A 133 9.24 -21.40 -1.04
N ARG A 134 7.96 -21.65 -0.74
CA ARG A 134 7.55 -22.49 0.37
C ARG A 134 8.01 -23.94 0.18
N ARG A 135 7.80 -24.53 -1.01
CA ARG A 135 8.26 -25.91 -1.31
C ARG A 135 9.77 -26.07 -1.19
N ALA A 136 10.53 -25.05 -1.60
CA ALA A 136 11.99 -25.05 -1.46
C ALA A 136 12.43 -25.00 0.02
N LEU A 137 11.61 -24.44 0.91
CA LEU A 137 11.90 -24.32 2.34
C LEU A 137 11.41 -25.50 3.18
N GLU A 138 10.33 -26.19 2.78
CA GLU A 138 9.70 -27.28 3.55
C GLU A 138 10.70 -28.36 4.04
N PRO A 139 11.59 -28.93 3.19
CA PRO A 139 12.55 -29.96 3.63
C PRO A 139 13.56 -29.49 4.68
N HIS A 140 13.78 -28.17 4.76
CA HIS A 140 14.72 -27.58 5.72
C HIS A 140 14.07 -27.23 7.06
N ALA A 141 12.73 -27.12 7.10
CA ALA A 141 11.97 -26.94 8.33
C ALA A 141 11.74 -28.27 9.06
N ASP A 142 11.44 -29.35 8.33
CA ASP A 142 11.16 -30.66 8.93
C ASP A 142 12.41 -31.36 9.50
N ASN A 143 13.59 -31.09 8.92
CA ASN A 143 14.88 -31.59 9.41
C ASN A 143 15.29 -31.03 10.79
N ALA A 144 14.64 -29.96 11.28
CA ALA A 144 14.82 -29.48 12.65
C ALA A 144 14.04 -30.34 13.67
N PHE A 145 12.89 -30.90 13.29
CA PHE A 145 12.03 -31.65 14.20
C PHE A 145 12.48 -33.12 14.36
N ALA A 146 12.96 -33.74 13.28
CA ALA A 146 13.45 -35.13 13.31
C ALA A 146 14.70 -35.32 14.20
N ARG A 147 15.58 -34.31 14.30
CA ARG A 147 16.80 -34.37 15.13
C ARG A 147 16.59 -34.02 16.59
N LEU A 148 15.47 -33.38 16.91
CA LEU A 148 15.03 -33.11 18.30
C LEU A 148 14.44 -34.37 18.97
N LEU A 149 14.10 -35.38 18.18
CA LEU A 149 13.58 -36.68 18.62
C LEU A 149 14.63 -37.80 18.63
N GLU A 150 15.88 -37.52 18.26
CA GLU A 150 16.97 -38.48 18.47
C GLU A 150 17.30 -38.56 19.97
N PRO A 151 17.31 -39.76 20.59
CA PRO A 151 17.62 -39.89 22.00
C PRO A 151 19.05 -39.41 22.27
N HIS A 152 19.18 -38.37 23.09
CA HIS A 152 20.47 -37.92 23.61
C HIS A 152 21.13 -39.04 24.42
N THR A 153 22.06 -39.76 23.81
CA THR A 153 22.96 -40.64 24.55
C THR A 153 24.00 -39.78 25.26
N ASP A 154 23.99 -39.85 26.58
CA ASP A 154 24.91 -39.21 27.54
C ASP A 154 26.33 -39.00 27.01
N LYS A 155 26.73 -37.73 26.88
CA LYS A 155 28.09 -37.25 27.21
C LYS A 155 28.00 -35.81 27.71
N ALA A 156 27.97 -35.68 29.03
CA ALA A 156 28.06 -34.42 29.76
C ALA A 156 29.45 -33.79 29.61
N SER A 157 29.68 -33.04 28.51
CA SER A 157 30.70 -31.98 28.37
C SER A 157 30.85 -31.56 26.90
N ALA A 158 29.77 -31.07 26.28
CA ALA A 158 29.85 -30.40 24.98
C ALA A 158 29.30 -28.96 25.12
N PRO A 159 29.90 -27.96 24.45
CA PRO A 159 29.43 -26.58 24.51
C PRO A 159 27.97 -26.49 24.05
N LEU A 160 27.21 -25.54 24.63
CA LEU A 160 25.83 -25.24 24.26
C LEU A 160 25.70 -25.21 22.72
N PRO A 161 24.78 -25.98 22.12
CA PRO A 161 24.68 -26.03 20.67
C PRO A 161 24.22 -24.67 20.13
N GLU A 162 24.97 -24.15 19.15
CA GLU A 162 24.67 -22.95 18.36
C GLU A 162 23.19 -22.96 17.87
N PRO A 163 22.54 -21.78 17.76
CA PRO A 163 21.13 -21.69 17.37
C PRO A 163 20.87 -22.41 16.02
N HIS A 164 19.92 -23.35 16.02
CA HIS A 164 19.76 -24.34 14.96
C HIS A 164 19.18 -23.73 13.67
N ALA A 165 19.79 -24.06 12.52
CA ALA A 165 19.42 -23.56 11.19
C ALA A 165 17.96 -23.84 10.76
N GLY A 166 17.30 -24.89 11.27
CA GLY A 166 15.91 -25.18 10.96
C GLY A 166 14.89 -24.29 11.70
N SER A 167 15.27 -23.66 12.82
CA SER A 167 14.44 -22.67 13.51
C SER A 167 14.43 -21.31 12.79
N ALA A 168 15.49 -21.01 12.03
CA ALA A 168 15.70 -19.72 11.37
C ALA A 168 14.75 -19.47 10.18
N PHE A 169 14.21 -20.52 9.56
CA PHE A 169 13.34 -20.40 8.38
C PHE A 169 11.84 -20.41 8.68
N ALA A 170 11.43 -20.87 9.88
CA ALA A 170 10.02 -20.87 10.29
C ALA A 170 9.35 -19.49 10.18
N PRO A 171 10.00 -18.35 10.52
CA PRO A 171 9.44 -17.02 10.31
C PRO A 171 9.17 -16.67 8.86
N LEU A 172 10.08 -17.06 7.96
CA LEU A 172 9.91 -16.81 6.53
C LEU A 172 8.81 -17.70 5.94
N LEU A 173 8.70 -18.96 6.38
CA LEU A 173 7.63 -19.87 5.96
C LEU A 173 6.25 -19.36 6.34
N ASP A 174 6.07 -18.89 7.57
CA ASP A 174 4.80 -18.29 8.02
C ASP A 174 4.44 -17.05 7.20
N TYR A 175 5.43 -16.20 6.91
CA TYR A 175 5.24 -15.02 6.07
C TYR A 175 4.82 -15.37 4.64
N LEU A 176 5.52 -16.32 4.00
CA LEU A 176 5.21 -16.76 2.63
C LEU A 176 3.84 -17.45 2.55
N ALA A 177 3.49 -18.30 3.52
CA ALA A 177 2.20 -18.95 3.61
C ALA A 177 1.07 -17.92 3.78
N GLY A 178 1.29 -16.95 4.66
CA GLY A 178 0.39 -15.85 4.93
C GLY A 178 0.10 -14.98 3.69
N LEU A 179 1.16 -14.53 3.01
CA LEU A 179 1.04 -13.78 1.76
C LEU A 179 0.31 -14.57 0.68
N ARG A 180 0.59 -15.87 0.55
CA ARG A 180 -0.07 -16.72 -0.45
C ARG A 180 -1.57 -16.82 -0.15
N GLY A 181 -1.96 -17.01 1.11
CA GLY A 181 -3.36 -17.01 1.52
C GLY A 181 -4.08 -15.71 1.13
N LEU A 182 -3.44 -14.55 1.31
CA LEU A 182 -3.99 -13.26 0.86
C LEU A 182 -4.12 -13.19 -0.66
N VAL A 183 -3.08 -13.59 -1.39
CA VAL A 183 -3.07 -13.60 -2.87
C VAL A 183 -4.11 -14.58 -3.41
N GLU A 184 -4.36 -15.72 -2.76
CA GLU A 184 -5.38 -16.70 -3.18
C GLU A 184 -6.80 -16.33 -2.68
N ALA A 185 -6.95 -15.22 -1.94
CA ALA A 185 -8.20 -14.83 -1.28
C ALA A 185 -8.77 -15.94 -0.37
N THR A 186 -7.89 -16.55 0.43
CA THR A 186 -8.21 -17.56 1.45
C THR A 186 -7.82 -17.03 2.84
N PRO A 187 -8.65 -16.16 3.47
CA PRO A 187 -8.31 -15.50 4.73
C PRO A 187 -7.92 -16.45 5.85
N GLY A 188 -8.62 -17.59 5.98
CA GLY A 188 -8.31 -18.61 6.98
C GLY A 188 -6.88 -19.15 6.85
N ALA A 189 -6.36 -19.26 5.63
CA ALA A 189 -4.98 -19.67 5.36
C ALA A 189 -3.96 -18.53 5.56
N ALA A 190 -4.40 -17.27 5.58
CA ALA A 190 -3.55 -16.09 5.76
C ALA A 190 -3.40 -15.65 7.21
N LEU A 191 -4.51 -15.61 7.96
CA LEU A 191 -4.58 -14.98 9.29
C LEU A 191 -3.63 -15.62 10.30
N SER A 192 -3.68 -16.96 10.44
CA SER A 192 -2.87 -17.67 11.44
C SER A 192 -1.36 -17.56 11.16
N PRO A 193 -0.86 -17.80 9.93
CA PRO A 193 0.56 -17.59 9.64
C PRO A 193 1.02 -16.14 9.83
N LEU A 194 0.27 -15.14 9.35
CA LEU A 194 0.66 -13.73 9.53
C LEU A 194 0.59 -13.30 10.99
N GLY A 195 -0.35 -13.82 11.78
CA GLY A 195 -0.40 -13.61 13.22
C GLY A 195 0.85 -14.10 13.94
N ARG A 196 1.42 -15.26 13.53
CA ARG A 196 2.71 -15.74 14.06
C ARG A 196 3.88 -14.85 13.64
N VAL A 197 3.88 -14.29 12.43
CA VAL A 197 4.89 -13.31 12.01
C VAL A 197 4.84 -12.07 12.89
N LEU A 198 3.64 -11.60 13.25
CA LEU A 198 3.46 -10.45 14.14
C LEU A 198 3.95 -10.71 15.56
N ALA A 199 3.61 -11.86 16.14
CA ALA A 199 4.04 -12.21 17.50
C ALA A 199 5.56 -12.18 17.65
N ARG A 200 6.29 -12.65 16.63
CA ARG A 200 7.77 -12.63 16.61
C ARG A 200 8.39 -11.24 16.56
N ALA A 201 7.62 -10.21 16.16
CA ALA A 201 8.14 -8.84 16.11
C ALA A 201 8.53 -8.32 17.50
N ASP A 202 8.04 -8.92 18.59
CA ASP A 202 8.41 -8.54 19.95
C ASP A 202 9.62 -9.33 20.47
N GLU A 203 10.06 -10.36 19.75
CA GLU A 203 11.14 -11.28 20.15
C GLU A 203 12.46 -11.04 19.38
N ASP A 204 12.38 -10.52 18.15
CA ASP A 204 13.53 -10.34 17.24
C ASP A 204 13.57 -8.93 16.62
N ASP A 205 14.64 -8.19 16.91
CA ASP A 205 14.90 -6.84 16.40
C ASP A 205 15.70 -6.83 15.08
N ALA A 206 15.84 -7.96 14.39
CA ALA A 206 16.47 -8.01 13.08
C ALA A 206 15.67 -7.15 12.06
N PRO A 207 16.35 -6.30 11.25
CA PRO A 207 15.66 -5.37 10.35
C PRO A 207 14.70 -6.05 9.38
N ASP A 208 15.09 -7.19 8.80
CA ASP A 208 14.25 -7.95 7.85
C ASP A 208 13.04 -8.60 8.54
N THR A 209 13.19 -9.07 9.78
CA THR A 209 12.09 -9.64 10.58
C THR A 209 11.05 -8.56 10.90
N LEU A 210 11.50 -7.42 11.44
CA LEU A 210 10.63 -6.29 11.73
C LEU A 210 9.96 -5.74 10.46
N HIS A 211 10.69 -5.65 9.35
CA HIS A 211 10.12 -5.21 8.08
C HIS A 211 8.99 -6.14 7.62
N ARG A 212 9.21 -7.46 7.60
CA ARG A 212 8.16 -8.43 7.24
C ARG A 212 6.95 -8.37 8.18
N ALA A 213 7.17 -8.20 9.48
CA ALA A 213 6.08 -8.03 10.44
C ALA A 213 5.29 -6.74 10.20
N ALA A 214 5.97 -5.62 9.88
CA ALA A 214 5.29 -4.37 9.54
C ALA A 214 4.43 -4.52 8.27
N VAL A 215 4.92 -5.22 7.24
CA VAL A 215 4.15 -5.55 6.03
C VAL A 215 2.98 -6.46 6.35
N ALA A 216 3.19 -7.50 7.16
CA ALA A 216 2.12 -8.42 7.59
C ALA A 216 0.99 -7.67 8.31
N ALA A 217 1.32 -6.77 9.25
CA ALA A 217 0.33 -5.95 9.96
C ALA A 217 -0.47 -5.07 8.98
N LEU A 218 0.21 -4.46 8.00
CA LEU A 218 -0.45 -3.60 7.02
C LEU A 218 -1.46 -4.36 6.16
N LEU A 219 -1.08 -5.56 5.72
CA LEU A 219 -1.91 -6.43 4.91
C LEU A 219 -3.05 -7.06 5.72
N LEU A 220 -2.84 -7.22 7.03
CA LEU A 220 -3.86 -7.60 7.99
C LEU A 220 -4.77 -6.45 8.43
N GLY A 221 -4.61 -5.24 7.86
CA GLY A 221 -5.45 -4.08 8.18
C GLY A 221 -5.10 -3.38 9.50
N ASP A 222 -4.12 -3.86 10.25
CA ASP A 222 -3.63 -3.22 11.48
C ASP A 222 -2.59 -2.13 11.16
N ALA A 223 -3.09 -1.00 10.65
CA ALA A 223 -2.25 0.14 10.31
C ALA A 223 -1.49 0.74 11.52
N PRO A 224 -2.06 0.84 12.74
CA PRO A 224 -1.32 1.28 13.92
C PRO A 224 -0.15 0.35 14.28
N ALA A 225 -0.34 -0.97 14.31
CA ALA A 225 0.76 -1.90 14.58
C ALA A 225 1.80 -1.87 13.46
N SER A 226 1.37 -1.81 12.20
CA SER A 226 2.28 -1.69 11.05
C SER A 226 3.19 -0.48 11.16
N ALA A 227 2.66 0.69 11.52
CA ALA A 227 3.44 1.90 11.72
C ALA A 227 4.43 1.78 12.90
N ARG A 228 3.97 1.26 14.05
CA ARG A 228 4.82 1.06 15.23
C ARG A 228 5.99 0.11 14.95
N ILE A 229 5.72 -1.04 14.33
CA ILE A 229 6.75 -2.02 13.96
C ILE A 229 7.63 -1.46 12.84
N GLY A 230 7.06 -0.74 11.86
CA GLY A 230 7.79 -0.10 10.78
C GLY A 230 8.81 0.94 11.25
N MET A 231 8.48 1.73 12.27
CA MET A 231 9.44 2.64 12.92
C MET A 231 10.60 1.87 13.56
N ARG A 232 10.32 0.74 14.24
CA ARG A 232 11.37 -0.14 14.79
C ARG A 232 12.23 -0.73 13.68
N ALA A 233 11.63 -1.19 12.57
CA ALA A 233 12.35 -1.71 11.42
C ALA A 233 13.30 -0.67 10.80
N LEU A 234 12.84 0.58 10.66
CA LEU A 234 13.65 1.69 10.18
C LEU A 234 14.82 2.01 11.13
N ALA A 235 14.57 2.06 12.44
CA ALA A 235 15.62 2.27 13.43
C ALA A 235 16.65 1.14 13.42
N ALA A 236 16.19 -0.11 13.36
CA ALA A 236 17.03 -1.30 13.25
C ALA A 236 17.89 -1.26 11.99
N ALA A 237 17.31 -0.91 10.83
CA ALA A 237 18.03 -0.80 9.56
C ALA A 237 19.16 0.25 9.64
N ARG A 238 18.87 1.43 10.21
CA ARG A 238 19.88 2.50 10.39
C ARG A 238 21.00 2.06 11.34
N SER A 239 20.65 1.50 12.49
CA SER A 239 21.65 1.07 13.49
C SER A 239 22.63 0.01 12.96
N ARG A 240 22.18 -0.83 12.02
CA ARG A 240 22.96 -1.91 11.42
C ARG A 240 23.52 -1.57 10.04
N GLY A 241 23.41 -0.32 9.58
CA GLY A 241 23.95 0.10 8.27
C GLY A 241 23.29 -0.56 7.06
N ARG A 242 22.05 -1.03 7.17
CA ARG A 242 21.29 -1.66 6.07
C ARG A 242 20.68 -0.60 5.15
N GLU A 243 21.53 0.13 4.44
CA GLU A 243 21.14 1.19 3.50
C GLU A 243 20.19 0.70 2.40
N ASP A 244 20.27 -0.59 2.07
CA ASP A 244 19.39 -1.22 1.10
C ASP A 244 17.93 -1.29 1.55
N LEU A 245 17.70 -1.42 2.85
CA LEU A 245 16.38 -1.61 3.44
C LEU A 245 15.72 -0.28 3.84
N ILE A 246 16.49 0.76 4.13
CA ILE A 246 15.96 2.09 4.54
C ILE A 246 14.86 2.62 3.62
N PRO A 247 15.04 2.74 2.28
CA PRO A 247 14.01 3.30 1.42
C PRO A 247 12.75 2.41 1.35
N GLN A 248 12.90 1.09 1.51
CA GLN A 248 11.77 0.15 1.54
C GLN A 248 11.04 0.16 2.89
N ALA A 249 11.76 0.29 4.00
CA ALA A 249 11.16 0.46 5.32
C ALA A 249 10.33 1.75 5.38
N LEU A 250 10.88 2.86 4.84
CA LEU A 250 10.16 4.13 4.72
C LEU A 250 8.92 4.02 3.82
N GLU A 251 8.96 3.21 2.76
CA GLU A 251 7.84 3.01 1.83
C GLU A 251 6.61 2.46 2.56
N TYR A 252 6.79 1.35 3.27
CA TYR A 252 5.71 0.70 3.99
C TYR A 252 5.31 1.47 5.24
N LEU A 253 6.25 2.13 5.93
CA LEU A 253 5.93 3.00 7.06
C LEU A 253 5.07 4.19 6.60
N ALA A 254 5.45 4.88 5.51
CA ALA A 254 4.66 5.96 4.96
C ALA A 254 3.26 5.50 4.55
N TYR A 255 3.16 4.31 3.94
CA TYR A 255 1.87 3.76 3.55
C TYR A 255 1.00 3.33 4.74
N ALA A 256 1.61 2.80 5.81
CA ALA A 256 0.92 2.48 7.06
C ALA A 256 0.39 3.75 7.76
N GLU A 257 1.20 4.80 7.85
CA GLU A 257 0.80 6.12 8.36
C GLU A 257 -0.38 6.68 7.55
N LEU A 258 -0.34 6.57 6.21
CA LEU A 258 -1.43 6.98 5.34
C LEU A 258 -2.71 6.19 5.64
N ARG A 259 -2.61 4.86 5.78
CA ARG A 259 -3.75 3.98 6.11
C ARG A 259 -4.32 4.25 7.51
N ALA A 260 -3.50 4.68 8.45
CA ALA A 260 -3.93 5.13 9.78
C ALA A 260 -4.56 6.53 9.78
N GLY A 261 -4.59 7.23 8.64
CA GLY A 261 -5.09 8.61 8.54
C GLY A 261 -4.10 9.67 9.03
N ARG A 262 -2.83 9.31 9.25
CA ARG A 262 -1.77 10.22 9.71
C ARG A 262 -0.99 10.75 8.52
N HIS A 263 -1.59 11.71 7.82
CA HIS A 263 -1.08 12.21 6.54
C HIS A 263 0.25 12.98 6.63
N ALA A 264 0.43 13.80 7.67
CA ALA A 264 1.68 14.56 7.84
C ALA A 264 2.90 13.64 8.10
N PRO A 265 2.84 12.66 9.03
CA PRO A 265 3.88 11.64 9.14
C PRO A 265 4.09 10.84 7.85
N ALA A 266 3.02 10.42 7.16
CA ALA A 266 3.12 9.70 5.89
C ALA A 266 3.95 10.50 4.86
N ARG A 267 3.67 11.80 4.72
CA ARG A 267 4.41 12.69 3.83
C ARG A 267 5.88 12.83 4.22
N ALA A 268 6.18 12.97 5.52
CA ALA A 268 7.55 13.08 6.01
C ALA A 268 8.37 11.81 5.69
N HIS A 269 7.84 10.63 5.99
CA HIS A 269 8.50 9.36 5.69
C HIS A 269 8.66 9.14 4.18
N ALA A 270 7.65 9.49 3.37
CA ALA A 270 7.73 9.33 1.92
C ALA A 270 8.75 10.30 1.27
N LEU A 271 8.88 11.53 1.77
CA LEU A 271 9.92 12.46 1.31
C LEU A 271 11.33 11.95 1.64
N GLU A 272 11.53 11.48 2.87
CA GLU A 272 12.81 10.91 3.28
C GLU A 272 13.16 9.66 2.44
N GLY A 273 12.19 8.78 2.26
CA GLY A 273 12.35 7.54 1.49
C GLY A 273 12.57 7.80 0.00
N LEU A 274 11.94 8.83 -0.56
CA LEU A 274 12.20 9.30 -1.93
C LEU A 274 13.65 9.75 -2.09
N THR A 275 14.17 10.57 -1.18
CA THR A 275 15.57 11.01 -1.21
C THR A 275 16.53 9.83 -1.12
N ALA A 276 16.34 8.93 -0.15
CA ALA A 276 17.17 7.73 0.00
C ALA A 276 17.11 6.82 -1.24
N ALA A 277 15.91 6.62 -1.81
CA ALA A 277 15.75 5.80 -3.01
C ALA A 277 16.45 6.42 -4.23
N MET A 278 16.38 7.73 -4.42
CA MET A 278 17.07 8.41 -5.52
C MET A 278 18.59 8.33 -5.38
N GLN A 279 19.12 8.55 -4.17
CA GLN A 279 20.56 8.42 -3.89
C GLN A 279 21.08 7.02 -4.17
N GLY A 280 20.29 5.99 -3.84
CA GLY A 280 20.61 4.58 -4.10
C GLY A 280 20.27 4.09 -5.52
N GLY A 281 19.83 4.96 -6.43
CA GLY A 281 19.45 4.57 -7.80
C GLY A 281 18.21 3.67 -7.90
N ARG A 282 17.37 3.62 -6.86
CA ARG A 282 16.18 2.77 -6.75
C ARG A 282 14.95 3.45 -7.33
N VAL A 283 14.93 3.59 -8.66
CA VAL A 283 13.87 4.30 -9.40
C VAL A 283 12.46 3.76 -9.12
N ASN A 284 12.29 2.44 -8.97
CA ASN A 284 10.98 1.83 -8.71
C ASN A 284 10.46 2.18 -7.31
N THR A 285 11.32 2.11 -6.29
CA THR A 285 10.99 2.53 -4.92
C THR A 285 10.72 4.03 -4.84
N ALA A 286 11.51 4.85 -5.53
CA ALA A 286 11.27 6.29 -5.63
C ALA A 286 9.89 6.60 -6.25
N ALA A 287 9.49 5.86 -7.30
CA ALA A 287 8.17 6.02 -7.90
C ALA A 287 7.03 5.65 -6.94
N HIS A 288 7.20 4.62 -6.09
CA HIS A 288 6.23 4.29 -5.05
C HIS A 288 6.09 5.43 -4.03
N HIS A 289 7.20 5.97 -3.53
CA HIS A 289 7.19 7.11 -2.60
C HIS A 289 6.44 8.31 -3.18
N ARG A 290 6.65 8.63 -4.46
CA ARG A 290 5.88 9.67 -5.16
C ARG A 290 4.38 9.38 -5.21
N ALA A 291 3.97 8.14 -5.42
CA ALA A 291 2.54 7.79 -5.38
C ALA A 291 1.94 7.97 -3.97
N VAL A 292 2.69 7.65 -2.91
CA VAL A 292 2.28 7.91 -1.52
C VAL A 292 2.21 9.41 -1.21
N LEU A 293 3.17 10.20 -1.72
CA LEU A 293 3.14 11.67 -1.61
C LEU A 293 1.90 12.26 -2.31
N ALA A 294 1.59 11.79 -3.51
CA ALA A 294 0.37 12.19 -4.22
C ALA A 294 -0.88 11.86 -3.40
N LEU A 295 -0.93 10.67 -2.78
CA LEU A 295 -2.05 10.31 -1.90
C LEU A 295 -2.12 11.24 -0.68
N ALA A 296 -1.02 11.52 0.02
CA ALA A 296 -1.05 12.45 1.15
C ALA A 296 -1.53 13.85 0.72
N ALA A 297 -0.97 14.39 -0.38
CA ALA A 297 -1.33 15.70 -0.92
C ALA A 297 -2.82 15.78 -1.35
N SER A 298 -3.40 14.67 -1.83
CA SER A 298 -4.82 14.64 -2.23
C SER A 298 -5.80 14.76 -1.05
N VAL A 299 -5.31 14.57 0.19
CA VAL A 299 -6.06 14.91 1.40
C VAL A 299 -5.84 16.38 1.75
N GLU A 300 -4.57 16.83 1.79
CA GLU A 300 -4.18 18.21 2.15
C GLU A 300 -4.79 19.27 1.22
N GLY A 301 -5.12 18.90 -0.02
CA GLY A 301 -5.73 19.79 -1.02
C GLY A 301 -4.71 20.56 -1.87
N ASP A 302 -3.44 20.14 -1.87
CA ASP A 302 -2.41 20.68 -2.76
C ASP A 302 -2.47 19.99 -4.12
N PHE A 303 -3.31 20.51 -5.01
CA PHE A 303 -3.58 19.87 -6.31
C PHE A 303 -2.36 19.86 -7.24
N THR A 304 -1.54 20.90 -7.19
CA THR A 304 -0.31 20.97 -7.99
C THR A 304 0.67 19.90 -7.55
N GLU A 305 0.80 19.69 -6.23
CA GLU A 305 1.63 18.61 -5.70
C GLU A 305 1.08 17.23 -6.08
N VAL A 306 -0.24 17.01 -5.98
CA VAL A 306 -0.88 15.74 -6.42
C VAL A 306 -0.55 15.45 -7.88
N GLU A 307 -0.76 16.42 -8.77
CA GLU A 307 -0.54 16.26 -10.21
C GLU A 307 0.94 15.99 -10.51
N THR A 308 1.84 16.74 -9.88
CA THR A 308 3.29 16.60 -10.07
C THR A 308 3.77 15.22 -9.64
N GLN A 309 3.43 14.81 -8.40
CA GLN A 309 3.89 13.54 -7.85
C GLN A 309 3.25 12.34 -8.56
N ALA A 310 1.95 12.42 -8.86
CA ALA A 310 1.26 11.36 -9.59
C ALA A 310 1.79 11.21 -11.02
N ALA A 311 2.04 12.30 -11.75
CA ALA A 311 2.58 12.24 -13.11
C ALA A 311 3.97 11.58 -13.13
N GLN A 312 4.86 11.95 -12.19
CA GLN A 312 6.19 11.36 -12.07
C GLN A 312 6.13 9.88 -11.70
N ALA A 313 5.23 9.49 -10.77
CA ALA A 313 5.01 8.09 -10.41
C ALA A 313 4.47 7.27 -11.60
N LEU A 314 3.48 7.80 -12.32
CA LEU A 314 2.84 7.15 -13.46
C LEU A 314 3.78 6.95 -14.65
N ALA A 315 4.69 7.90 -14.89
CA ALA A 315 5.69 7.78 -15.94
C ALA A 315 6.56 6.52 -15.75
N VAL A 316 7.07 6.32 -14.53
CA VAL A 316 7.84 5.11 -14.18
C VAL A 316 6.94 3.88 -14.16
N ALA A 317 5.74 3.99 -13.57
CA ALA A 317 4.84 2.85 -13.44
C ALA A 317 4.43 2.25 -14.79
N ARG A 318 4.19 3.09 -15.82
CA ARG A 318 3.90 2.61 -17.18
C ARG A 318 5.11 1.94 -17.82
N ARG A 319 6.30 2.55 -17.72
CA ARG A 319 7.55 2.03 -18.30
C ARG A 319 7.97 0.71 -17.66
N HIS A 320 7.87 0.58 -16.34
CA HIS A 320 8.37 -0.57 -15.58
C HIS A 320 7.28 -1.55 -15.13
N ARG A 321 6.02 -1.29 -15.51
CA ARG A 321 4.83 -2.11 -15.18
C ARG A 321 4.57 -2.21 -13.67
N LEU A 322 4.71 -1.09 -12.95
CA LEU A 322 4.45 -1.00 -11.50
C LEU A 322 2.94 -0.81 -11.25
N ALA A 323 2.15 -1.88 -11.33
CA ALA A 323 0.69 -1.77 -11.17
C ALA A 323 0.30 -1.22 -9.79
N GLN A 324 1.02 -1.56 -8.73
CA GLN A 324 0.78 -1.02 -7.38
C GLN A 324 0.92 0.50 -7.36
N THR A 325 2.08 1.01 -7.81
CA THR A 325 2.39 2.45 -7.89
C THR A 325 1.39 3.19 -8.78
N GLY A 326 1.08 2.65 -9.96
CA GLY A 326 0.12 3.27 -10.88
C GLY A 326 -1.28 3.36 -10.28
N THR A 327 -1.73 2.30 -9.59
CA THR A 327 -3.04 2.28 -8.93
C THR A 327 -3.12 3.33 -7.81
N LEU A 328 -2.07 3.48 -6.99
CA LEU A 328 -2.01 4.48 -5.93
C LEU A 328 -2.02 5.91 -6.50
N ALA A 329 -1.28 6.17 -7.57
CA ALA A 329 -1.21 7.49 -8.20
C ALA A 329 -2.53 7.91 -8.86
N GLU A 330 -3.21 7.00 -9.58
CA GLU A 330 -4.54 7.28 -10.14
C GLU A 330 -5.59 7.46 -9.04
N TRP A 331 -5.47 6.73 -7.92
CA TRP A 331 -6.34 6.93 -6.76
C TRP A 331 -6.16 8.33 -6.14
N ALA A 332 -4.93 8.82 -6.00
CA ALA A 332 -4.66 10.17 -5.53
C ALA A 332 -5.33 11.24 -6.40
N LEU A 333 -5.18 11.13 -7.72
CA LEU A 333 -5.79 12.04 -8.68
C LEU A 333 -7.33 12.00 -8.60
N ALA A 334 -7.93 10.80 -8.53
CA ALA A 334 -9.38 10.66 -8.42
C ALA A 334 -9.93 11.26 -7.11
N ARG A 335 -9.22 11.09 -6.00
CA ARG A 335 -9.62 11.69 -4.71
C ARG A 335 -9.52 13.22 -4.76
N ALA A 336 -8.50 13.76 -5.42
CA ALA A 336 -8.38 15.20 -5.65
C ALA A 336 -9.50 15.72 -6.56
N ASP A 337 -9.86 14.98 -7.62
CA ASP A 337 -11.01 15.27 -8.50
C ASP A 337 -12.33 15.32 -7.70
N LEU A 338 -12.56 14.35 -6.82
CA LEU A 338 -13.71 14.37 -5.91
C LEU A 338 -13.72 15.59 -4.99
N SER A 339 -12.58 15.96 -4.39
CA SER A 339 -12.49 17.14 -3.53
C SER A 339 -12.75 18.46 -4.27
N ARG A 340 -12.62 18.47 -5.61
CA ARG A 340 -12.93 19.61 -6.48
C ARG A 340 -14.34 19.57 -7.06
N GLY A 341 -15.19 18.64 -6.61
CA GLY A 341 -16.54 18.48 -7.15
C GLY A 341 -16.57 17.96 -8.58
N ARG A 342 -15.56 17.18 -9.00
CA ARG A 342 -15.46 16.57 -10.35
C ARG A 342 -15.67 15.04 -10.29
N PRO A 343 -16.85 14.55 -9.89
CA PRO A 343 -17.08 13.12 -9.74
C PRO A 343 -16.95 12.34 -11.05
N GLU A 344 -17.33 12.95 -12.18
CA GLU A 344 -17.22 12.31 -13.50
C GLU A 344 -15.77 12.01 -13.89
N ALA A 345 -14.86 12.95 -13.65
CA ALA A 345 -13.43 12.76 -13.90
C ALA A 345 -12.84 11.67 -12.97
N ALA A 346 -13.24 11.70 -11.69
CA ALA A 346 -12.80 10.71 -10.71
C ALA A 346 -13.27 9.28 -11.06
N ALA A 347 -14.53 9.11 -11.45
CA ALA A 347 -15.09 7.81 -11.83
C ALA A 347 -14.43 7.28 -13.11
N SER A 348 -14.30 8.12 -14.14
CA SER A 348 -13.66 7.73 -15.41
C SER A 348 -12.21 7.29 -15.22
N ARG A 349 -11.46 7.95 -14.32
CA ARG A 349 -10.09 7.57 -13.98
C ARG A 349 -10.00 6.20 -13.32
N LEU A 350 -10.90 5.90 -12.38
CA LEU A 350 -10.87 4.67 -11.59
C LEU A 350 -11.55 3.48 -12.27
N GLN A 351 -12.37 3.71 -13.30
CA GLN A 351 -13.21 2.68 -13.92
C GLN A 351 -12.41 1.46 -14.38
N ALA A 352 -11.28 1.66 -15.05
CA ALA A 352 -10.43 0.57 -15.51
C ALA A 352 -9.75 -0.20 -14.36
N LEU A 353 -9.51 0.46 -13.22
CA LEU A 353 -8.81 -0.11 -12.07
C LEU A 353 -9.72 -0.95 -11.17
N VAL A 354 -11.02 -0.67 -11.14
CA VAL A 354 -11.98 -1.42 -10.31
C VAL A 354 -12.54 -2.66 -11.00
N ARG A 355 -12.45 -2.74 -12.34
CA ARG A 355 -12.89 -3.92 -13.10
C ARG A 355 -12.11 -5.18 -12.69
N PRO A 356 -12.70 -6.39 -12.82
CA PRO A 356 -11.97 -7.64 -12.61
C PRO A 356 -10.70 -7.70 -13.47
N GLY A 357 -9.55 -7.97 -12.83
CA GLY A 357 -8.24 -7.97 -13.48
C GLY A 357 -7.63 -6.59 -13.75
N GLY A 358 -8.34 -5.51 -13.42
CA GLY A 358 -7.82 -4.15 -13.40
C GLY A 358 -7.12 -3.80 -12.09
N GLY A 359 -6.22 -2.81 -12.14
CA GLY A 359 -5.50 -2.32 -10.96
C GLY A 359 -4.64 -3.37 -10.26
N HIS A 360 -4.03 -2.98 -9.14
CA HIS A 360 -3.28 -3.90 -8.29
C HIS A 360 -4.22 -4.62 -7.31
N PHE A 361 -4.18 -5.96 -7.27
CA PHE A 361 -5.13 -6.78 -6.52
C PHE A 361 -5.23 -6.44 -5.01
N ALA A 362 -4.14 -6.03 -4.35
CA ALA A 362 -4.18 -5.67 -2.93
C ALA A 362 -4.59 -4.21 -2.66
N VAL A 363 -4.43 -3.32 -3.66
CA VAL A 363 -4.76 -1.88 -3.51
C VAL A 363 -6.17 -1.59 -4.00
N ARG A 364 -6.64 -2.35 -5.00
CA ARG A 364 -7.96 -2.18 -5.62
C ARG A 364 -9.10 -2.15 -4.60
N PRO A 365 -9.22 -3.04 -3.61
CA PRO A 365 -10.29 -2.94 -2.62
C PRO A 365 -10.32 -1.62 -1.85
N LEU A 366 -9.15 -0.99 -1.64
CA LEU A 366 -9.01 0.26 -0.89
C LEU A 366 -9.52 1.49 -1.66
N LEU A 367 -9.48 1.45 -2.99
CA LEU A 367 -9.96 2.54 -3.85
C LEU A 367 -11.43 2.38 -4.27
N MET A 368 -12.00 1.17 -4.15
CA MET A 368 -13.40 0.89 -4.49
C MET A 368 -14.40 1.88 -3.87
N PRO A 369 -14.29 2.27 -2.57
CA PRO A 369 -15.19 3.26 -2.00
C PRO A 369 -15.12 4.62 -2.71
N CYS A 370 -13.93 5.01 -3.15
CA CYS A 370 -13.71 6.25 -3.90
C CYS A 370 -14.36 6.20 -5.28
N PHE A 371 -14.27 5.06 -5.97
CA PHE A 371 -14.97 4.85 -7.25
C PHE A 371 -16.49 4.84 -7.07
N ILE A 372 -17.01 4.10 -6.10
CA ILE A 372 -18.46 4.03 -5.83
C ILE A 372 -19.01 5.42 -5.54
N GLU A 373 -18.34 6.20 -4.69
CA GLU A 373 -18.70 7.58 -4.42
C GLU A 373 -18.72 8.43 -5.70
N ALA A 374 -17.66 8.35 -6.50
CA ALA A 374 -17.57 9.10 -7.74
C ALA A 374 -18.65 8.72 -8.75
N ALA A 375 -18.88 7.43 -8.97
CA ALA A 375 -19.87 6.92 -9.92
C ALA A 375 -21.30 7.30 -9.51
N VAL A 376 -21.66 7.18 -8.23
CA VAL A 376 -22.98 7.62 -7.73
C VAL A 376 -23.16 9.13 -7.88
N LEU A 377 -22.16 9.93 -7.49
CA LEU A 377 -22.23 11.39 -7.64
C LEU A 377 -22.25 11.86 -9.09
N ALA A 378 -21.69 11.06 -10.01
CA ALA A 378 -21.75 11.25 -11.45
C ALA A 378 -23.08 10.80 -12.08
N GLY A 379 -24.02 10.24 -11.30
CA GLY A 379 -25.29 9.76 -11.82
C GLY A 379 -25.21 8.39 -12.51
N ARG A 380 -24.18 7.59 -12.19
CA ARG A 380 -23.91 6.25 -12.74
C ARG A 380 -23.93 5.14 -11.67
N PRO A 381 -25.00 5.00 -10.87
CA PRO A 381 -25.05 4.02 -9.79
C PRO A 381 -24.99 2.55 -10.27
N GLU A 382 -25.40 2.27 -11.50
CA GLU A 382 -25.32 0.96 -12.13
C GLU A 382 -23.88 0.45 -12.28
N GLU A 383 -22.91 1.34 -12.56
CA GLU A 383 -21.49 0.98 -12.61
C GLU A 383 -20.93 0.67 -11.20
N ALA A 384 -21.51 1.27 -10.15
CA ALA A 384 -21.04 1.13 -8.79
C ALA A 384 -21.52 -0.15 -8.08
N ARG A 385 -22.71 -0.67 -8.45
CA ARG A 385 -23.31 -1.84 -7.78
C ARG A 385 -22.42 -3.10 -7.80
N PRO A 386 -21.86 -3.54 -8.95
CA PRO A 386 -20.98 -4.71 -8.97
C PRO A 386 -19.72 -4.52 -8.12
N VAL A 387 -19.22 -3.29 -8.05
CA VAL A 387 -18.03 -2.95 -7.24
C VAL A 387 -18.36 -2.96 -5.75
N ALA A 388 -19.58 -2.56 -5.35
CA ALA A 388 -20.04 -2.66 -3.97
C ALA A 388 -20.22 -4.11 -3.52
N ASP A 389 -20.69 -5.00 -4.40
CA ASP A 389 -20.76 -6.44 -4.12
C ASP A 389 -19.37 -7.04 -3.89
N GLU A 390 -18.38 -6.62 -4.67
CA GLU A 390 -17.00 -7.05 -4.47
C GLU A 390 -16.41 -6.50 -3.15
N LEU A 391 -16.65 -5.22 -2.86
CA LEU A 391 -16.24 -4.62 -1.58
C LEU A 391 -16.87 -5.36 -0.39
N ARG A 392 -18.11 -5.83 -0.52
CA ARG A 392 -18.78 -6.65 0.50
C ARG A 392 -18.07 -7.97 0.75
N LEU A 393 -17.65 -8.67 -0.31
CA LEU A 393 -16.86 -9.90 -0.18
C LEU A 393 -15.54 -9.64 0.52
N TRP A 394 -14.86 -8.56 0.14
CA TRP A 394 -13.59 -8.18 0.75
C TRP A 394 -13.72 -7.78 2.22
N ALA A 395 -14.71 -6.96 2.57
CA ALA A 395 -15.02 -6.62 3.95
C ALA A 395 -15.41 -7.88 4.78
N GLY A 396 -16.13 -8.81 4.16
CA GLY A 396 -16.52 -10.09 4.78
C GLY A 396 -15.34 -10.98 5.19
N PHE A 397 -14.14 -10.74 4.66
CA PHE A 397 -12.92 -11.41 5.15
C PHE A 397 -12.53 -10.97 6.57
N GLY A 398 -13.05 -9.85 7.07
CA GLY A 398 -12.84 -9.39 8.45
C GLY A 398 -11.43 -8.90 8.75
N ILE A 399 -10.62 -8.65 7.71
CA ILE A 399 -9.21 -8.27 7.84
C ILE A 399 -9.08 -6.76 8.09
N ASP A 400 -9.71 -5.91 7.28
CA ASP A 400 -9.67 -4.45 7.45
C ASP A 400 -10.96 -3.95 8.13
N HIS A 401 -10.86 -3.52 9.39
CA HIS A 401 -12.01 -2.97 10.11
C HIS A 401 -12.58 -1.69 9.46
N GLY A 402 -11.74 -0.88 8.81
CA GLY A 402 -12.18 0.29 8.06
C GLY A 402 -13.03 -0.05 6.84
N ALA A 403 -12.89 -1.27 6.31
CA ALA A 403 -13.67 -1.76 5.18
C ALA A 403 -15.17 -1.80 5.48
N PHE A 404 -15.57 -2.17 6.69
CA PHE A 404 -16.97 -2.24 7.07
C PHE A 404 -17.60 -0.85 7.13
N ALA A 405 -16.88 0.14 7.67
CA ALA A 405 -17.35 1.53 7.69
C ALA A 405 -17.50 2.08 6.26
N ALA A 406 -16.51 1.83 5.40
CA ALA A 406 -16.55 2.24 3.99
C ALA A 406 -17.67 1.54 3.21
N LEU A 407 -17.87 0.24 3.42
CA LEU A 407 -18.96 -0.53 2.80
C LEU A 407 -20.33 0.02 3.21
N ALA A 408 -20.56 0.27 4.50
CA ALA A 408 -21.81 0.84 4.98
C ALA A 408 -22.08 2.23 4.35
N ARG A 409 -21.04 3.06 4.17
CA ARG A 409 -21.17 4.33 3.44
C ARG A 409 -21.54 4.11 1.97
N CYS A 410 -20.90 3.17 1.29
CA CYS A 410 -21.20 2.83 -0.09
C CYS A 410 -22.63 2.29 -0.26
N GLN A 411 -23.11 1.46 0.67
CA GLN A 411 -24.49 1.01 0.72
C GLN A 411 -25.45 2.19 0.86
N ALA A 412 -25.15 3.15 1.76
CA ALA A 412 -25.97 4.35 1.92
C ALA A 412 -26.08 5.19 0.63
N LEU A 413 -25.00 5.24 -0.16
CA LEU A 413 -25.00 5.96 -1.45
C LEU A 413 -25.85 5.25 -2.51
N LEU A 414 -25.96 3.92 -2.45
CA LEU A 414 -26.72 3.11 -3.40
C LEU A 414 -28.18 2.89 -2.98
N ASP A 415 -28.48 3.00 -1.69
CA ASP A 415 -29.78 2.70 -1.09
C ASP A 415 -30.56 3.98 -0.75
N GLY A 416 -31.10 4.66 -1.78
CA GLY A 416 -31.67 6.00 -1.68
C GLY A 416 -32.59 6.27 -0.48
N ASP A 417 -33.58 5.38 -0.22
CA ASP A 417 -34.54 5.50 0.89
C ASP A 417 -34.03 4.90 2.21
N GLY A 418 -33.25 3.81 2.18
CA GLY A 418 -32.65 3.19 3.38
C GLY A 418 -31.33 3.81 3.86
N ALA A 419 -30.84 4.85 3.18
CA ALA A 419 -29.53 5.44 3.41
C ALA A 419 -29.26 5.91 4.85
N ASP A 420 -30.27 6.39 5.60
CA ASP A 420 -30.09 6.89 6.97
C ASP A 420 -29.49 5.82 7.90
N ALA A 421 -30.02 4.60 7.85
CA ALA A 421 -29.55 3.49 8.68
C ALA A 421 -28.11 3.10 8.30
N HIS A 422 -27.81 3.04 7.00
CA HIS A 422 -26.47 2.73 6.50
C HIS A 422 -25.43 3.80 6.86
N PHE A 423 -25.77 5.09 6.77
CA PHE A 423 -24.88 6.17 7.20
C PHE A 423 -24.61 6.11 8.71
N ARG A 424 -25.65 5.92 9.54
CA ARG A 424 -25.47 5.79 10.99
C ARG A 424 -24.64 4.57 11.36
N ARG A 425 -24.84 3.43 10.68
CA ARG A 425 -24.02 2.24 10.84
C ARG A 425 -22.56 2.49 10.46
N SER A 426 -22.31 3.18 9.34
CA SER A 426 -20.96 3.58 8.94
C SER A 426 -20.28 4.44 10.01
N LEU A 427 -20.97 5.44 10.55
CA LEU A 427 -20.45 6.31 11.61
C LEU A 427 -20.13 5.58 12.93
N GLN A 428 -20.87 4.53 13.27
CA GLN A 428 -20.58 3.66 14.43
C GLN A 428 -19.38 2.75 14.21
N LEU A 429 -19.07 2.42 12.96
CA LEU A 429 -17.99 1.51 12.58
C LEU A 429 -16.65 2.21 12.35
N HIS A 430 -16.65 3.53 12.13
CA HIS A 430 -15.41 4.28 12.02
C HIS A 430 -14.63 4.19 13.35
N PRO A 431 -13.31 3.97 13.29
CA PRO A 431 -12.49 3.91 14.49
C PRO A 431 -12.55 5.23 15.27
N VAL A 432 -12.44 5.13 16.60
CA VAL A 432 -12.42 6.30 17.50
C VAL A 432 -11.06 7.00 17.42
N ASP A 433 -9.98 6.23 17.27
CA ASP A 433 -8.61 6.70 17.17
C ASP A 433 -8.08 6.57 15.73
N GLY A 434 -7.96 7.69 15.03
CA GLY A 434 -7.56 7.72 13.61
C GLY A 434 -8.75 7.67 12.64
N GLY A 435 -8.48 7.83 11.34
CA GLY A 435 -9.54 7.78 10.32
C GLY A 435 -10.48 9.00 10.27
N ASP A 436 -10.12 10.11 10.94
CA ASP A 436 -10.91 11.35 10.95
C ASP A 436 -11.35 11.80 9.55
N PHE A 437 -10.47 11.65 8.56
CA PHE A 437 -10.76 12.00 7.17
C PHE A 437 -11.90 11.14 6.57
N GLU A 438 -11.86 9.81 6.72
CA GLU A 438 -12.87 8.92 6.15
C GLU A 438 -14.21 9.02 6.91
N ARG A 439 -14.15 9.27 8.23
CA ARG A 439 -15.34 9.61 9.03
C ARG A 439 -15.95 10.94 8.57
N ALA A 440 -15.13 11.98 8.37
CA ALA A 440 -15.58 13.29 7.87
C ALA A 440 -16.20 13.20 6.46
N ARG A 441 -15.64 12.38 5.56
CA ARG A 441 -16.26 12.06 4.25
C ARG A 441 -17.63 11.42 4.40
N THR A 442 -17.79 10.51 5.35
CA THR A 442 -19.08 9.88 5.65
C THR A 442 -20.10 10.91 6.12
N LEU A 443 -19.71 11.79 7.04
CA LEU A 443 -20.56 12.88 7.53
C LEU A 443 -20.94 13.86 6.42
N LEU A 444 -20.00 14.23 5.55
CA LEU A 444 -20.27 15.11 4.40
C LEU A 444 -21.36 14.54 3.50
N LEU A 445 -21.23 13.27 3.12
CA LEU A 445 -22.21 12.60 2.26
C LEU A 445 -23.57 12.42 2.96
N TYR A 446 -23.58 12.12 4.25
CA TYR A 446 -24.81 12.03 5.03
C TYR A 446 -25.52 13.39 5.15
N GLY A 447 -24.76 14.46 5.41
CA GLY A 447 -25.26 15.83 5.43
C GLY A 447 -25.85 16.26 4.08
N LYS A 448 -25.16 15.95 2.98
CA LYS A 448 -25.67 16.15 1.60
C LYS A 448 -26.99 15.43 1.38
N TRP A 449 -27.09 14.17 1.81
CA TRP A 449 -28.32 13.38 1.71
C TRP A 449 -29.48 13.95 2.55
N LEU A 450 -29.23 14.31 3.82
CA LEU A 450 -30.23 14.93 4.71
C LEU A 450 -30.76 16.25 4.14
N ARG A 451 -29.87 17.08 3.56
CA ARG A 451 -30.25 18.34 2.92
C ARG A 451 -31.21 18.09 1.75
N ARG A 452 -30.90 17.12 0.88
CA ARG A 452 -31.76 16.75 -0.27
C ARG A 452 -33.13 16.25 0.17
N ARG A 453 -33.23 15.62 1.34
CA ARG A 453 -34.48 15.18 1.99
C ARG A 453 -35.22 16.30 2.75
N ARG A 454 -34.82 17.56 2.58
CA ARG A 454 -35.40 18.74 3.25
C ARG A 454 -35.34 18.66 4.78
N GLN A 455 -34.25 18.11 5.33
CA GLN A 455 -33.98 18.08 6.78
C GLN A 455 -32.80 18.98 7.18
N PRO A 456 -32.86 20.31 6.95
CA PRO A 456 -31.72 21.22 7.09
C PRO A 456 -31.19 21.31 8.54
N GLY A 457 -32.05 21.15 9.55
CA GLY A 457 -31.62 21.16 10.95
C GLY A 457 -30.66 20.02 11.30
N ARG A 458 -31.01 18.79 10.89
CA ARG A 458 -30.14 17.61 11.06
C ARG A 458 -28.91 17.70 10.16
N ALA A 459 -29.07 18.17 8.92
CA ALA A 459 -27.96 18.33 7.99
C ALA A 459 -26.88 19.28 8.55
N ARG A 460 -27.27 20.43 9.13
CA ARG A 460 -26.32 21.40 9.71
C ARG A 460 -25.43 20.80 10.80
N ALA A 461 -26.00 20.04 11.74
CA ALA A 461 -25.23 19.41 12.81
C ALA A 461 -24.18 18.45 12.22
N VAL A 462 -24.60 17.56 11.32
CA VAL A 462 -23.73 16.57 10.67
C VAL A 462 -22.64 17.24 9.81
N LEU A 463 -22.99 18.28 9.07
CA LEU A 463 -22.03 19.00 8.21
C LEU A 463 -21.00 19.80 9.00
N ARG A 464 -21.35 20.34 10.18
CA ARG A 464 -20.36 20.97 11.08
C ARG A 464 -19.37 19.95 11.62
N ASP A 465 -19.82 18.76 11.98
CA ASP A 465 -18.92 17.69 12.40
C ASP A 465 -17.99 17.25 11.25
N ALA A 466 -18.51 17.22 10.01
CA ALA A 466 -17.69 16.96 8.83
C ALA A 466 -16.61 18.05 8.64
N LEU A 467 -17.01 19.32 8.74
CA LEU A 467 -16.10 20.46 8.63
C LEU A 467 -14.98 20.39 9.67
N HIS A 468 -15.32 20.20 10.94
CA HIS A 468 -14.33 20.07 12.01
C HIS A 468 -13.35 18.90 11.77
N GLY A 469 -13.86 17.77 11.27
CA GLY A 469 -13.03 16.63 10.89
C GLY A 469 -12.04 16.98 9.78
N PHE A 470 -12.50 17.64 8.71
CA PHE A 470 -11.63 18.06 7.61
C PHE A 470 -10.60 19.11 8.03
N GLU A 471 -10.97 20.06 8.89
CA GLU A 471 -10.03 21.06 9.43
C GLU A 471 -8.91 20.40 10.23
N ARG A 472 -9.22 19.42 11.08
CA ARG A 472 -8.21 18.64 11.83
C ARG A 472 -7.24 17.88 10.92
N CYS A 473 -7.72 17.42 9.76
CA CYS A 473 -6.89 16.74 8.77
C CYS A 473 -6.14 17.69 7.82
N GLY A 474 -6.39 19.01 7.90
CA GLY A 474 -5.85 19.97 6.94
C GLY A 474 -6.41 19.81 5.52
N ALA A 475 -7.63 19.27 5.38
CA ALA A 475 -8.19 18.84 4.10
C ALA A 475 -8.90 19.97 3.35
N ALA A 476 -8.15 20.94 2.83
CA ALA A 476 -8.67 22.22 2.35
C ALA A 476 -9.77 22.11 1.28
N GLY A 477 -9.61 21.24 0.28
CA GLY A 477 -10.63 21.04 -0.76
C GLY A 477 -11.96 20.51 -0.19
N TRP A 478 -11.89 19.67 0.84
CA TRP A 478 -13.06 19.11 1.50
C TRP A 478 -13.72 20.09 2.46
N VAL A 479 -12.93 20.95 3.11
CA VAL A 479 -13.42 22.10 3.90
C VAL A 479 -14.27 23.03 3.03
N LEU A 480 -13.83 23.33 1.81
CA LEU A 480 -14.60 24.17 0.88
C LEU A 480 -15.97 23.54 0.58
N GLN A 481 -16.01 22.26 0.24
CA GLN A 481 -17.28 21.56 -0.01
C GLN A 481 -18.21 21.52 1.20
N ALA A 482 -17.68 21.24 2.40
CA ALA A 482 -18.49 21.22 3.62
C ALA A 482 -19.12 22.60 3.89
N ASN A 483 -18.37 23.68 3.67
CA ASN A 483 -18.88 25.04 3.79
C ASN A 483 -19.94 25.38 2.74
N GLU A 484 -19.76 24.96 1.48
CA GLU A 484 -20.77 25.12 0.44
C GLU A 484 -22.08 24.42 0.79
N GLU A 485 -22.01 23.18 1.29
CA GLU A 485 -23.21 22.46 1.72
C GLU A 485 -23.86 23.08 2.95
N LEU A 486 -23.08 23.59 3.92
CA LEU A 486 -23.60 24.37 5.05
C LEU A 486 -24.36 25.61 4.57
N ARG A 487 -23.76 26.40 3.66
CA ARG A 487 -24.43 27.56 3.04
C ARG A 487 -25.75 27.16 2.38
N ALA A 488 -25.76 26.03 1.66
CA ALA A 488 -26.95 25.51 1.01
C ALA A 488 -28.06 25.04 1.98
N THR A 489 -27.78 24.89 3.29
CA THR A 489 -28.81 24.65 4.31
C THR A 489 -29.47 25.91 4.87
N GLY A 490 -29.09 27.09 4.34
CA GLY A 490 -29.51 28.39 4.87
C GLY A 490 -28.68 28.87 6.06
N GLU A 491 -27.59 28.16 6.40
CA GLU A 491 -26.59 28.69 7.31
C GLU A 491 -25.83 29.80 6.59
N GLN A 492 -26.08 31.05 6.97
CA GLN A 492 -25.14 32.11 6.60
C GLN A 492 -23.78 31.70 7.14
N PRO A 493 -22.68 31.87 6.38
CA PRO A 493 -21.36 31.76 6.97
C PRO A 493 -21.41 32.55 8.27
N ARG A 494 -20.95 31.97 9.39
CA ARG A 494 -20.29 32.85 10.33
C ARG A 494 -19.21 33.49 9.46
N GLU A 495 -19.40 34.77 9.09
CA GLU A 495 -18.27 35.56 8.60
C GLU A 495 -17.11 35.19 9.55
N PRO A 496 -15.92 34.82 9.05
CA PRO A 496 -14.76 34.76 9.94
C PRO A 496 -14.79 36.09 10.66
N ALA A 497 -15.10 36.07 11.97
CA ALA A 497 -15.77 37.18 12.66
C ALA A 497 -15.34 38.49 12.02
N ARG A 498 -16.24 39.14 11.26
CA ARG A 498 -15.98 40.44 10.63
C ARG A 498 -15.18 41.22 11.65
N PRO A 499 -13.93 41.63 11.36
CA PRO A 499 -12.99 42.05 12.39
C PRO A 499 -13.75 43.00 13.27
N ALA A 500 -14.04 42.55 14.51
CA ALA A 500 -14.71 43.39 15.46
C ALA A 500 -13.89 44.68 15.45
N ALA A 501 -14.57 45.82 15.34
CA ALA A 501 -13.92 47.11 15.50
C ALA A 501 -12.90 46.97 16.63
N PRO A 502 -11.64 47.41 16.45
CA PRO A 502 -10.54 47.05 17.33
C PRO A 502 -10.97 47.24 18.80
N GLY A 503 -11.18 46.12 19.51
CA GLY A 503 -11.59 46.13 20.92
C GLY A 503 -12.80 45.29 21.37
N GLY A 504 -13.46 44.48 20.53
CA GLY A 504 -14.77 43.89 20.89
C GLY A 504 -14.84 42.51 21.56
N GLU A 505 -14.18 41.48 21.01
CA GLU A 505 -14.34 40.09 21.50
C GLU A 505 -12.97 39.39 21.47
N GLY A 506 -12.36 39.16 22.63
CA GLY A 506 -11.01 38.58 22.75
C GLY A 506 -10.92 37.11 22.31
N LEU A 507 -10.24 36.27 23.11
CA LEU A 507 -10.03 34.83 22.83
C LEU A 507 -11.30 34.01 22.52
N ALA A 508 -12.48 34.52 22.85
CA ALA A 508 -13.76 33.88 22.60
C ALA A 508 -14.08 33.71 21.09
N GLY A 509 -13.56 34.59 20.23
CA GLY A 509 -13.76 34.54 18.77
C GLY A 509 -12.92 33.48 18.04
N LEU A 510 -11.94 32.88 18.72
CA LEU A 510 -11.10 31.82 18.15
C LEU A 510 -11.79 30.45 18.21
N THR A 511 -11.59 29.62 17.18
CA THR A 511 -12.00 28.21 17.22
C THR A 511 -11.29 27.47 18.37
N PRO A 512 -11.83 26.36 18.89
CA PRO A 512 -11.17 25.58 19.94
C PRO A 512 -9.72 25.18 19.59
N HIS A 513 -9.47 24.90 18.30
CA HIS A 513 -8.15 24.56 17.80
C HIS A 513 -7.21 25.77 17.75
N GLN A 514 -7.70 26.92 17.27
CA GLN A 514 -6.95 28.18 17.27
C GLN A 514 -6.59 28.64 18.69
N ARG A 515 -7.49 28.47 19.67
CA ARG A 515 -7.20 28.74 21.09
C ARG A 515 -6.06 27.88 21.63
N ARG A 516 -6.04 26.59 21.26
CA ARG A 516 -4.97 25.67 21.67
C ARG A 516 -3.62 26.08 21.07
N ILE A 517 -3.59 26.47 19.80
CA ILE A 517 -2.38 27.03 19.14
C ILE A 517 -1.95 28.34 19.82
N ALA A 518 -2.89 29.26 20.04
CA ALA A 518 -2.62 30.54 20.69
C ALA A 518 -2.07 30.36 22.12
N GLY A 519 -2.59 29.39 22.88
CA GLY A 519 -2.10 29.02 24.20
C GLY A 519 -0.66 28.54 24.18
N LEU A 520 -0.32 27.58 23.31
CA LEU A 520 1.05 27.08 23.19
C LEU A 520 2.04 28.17 22.74
N VAL A 521 1.60 29.07 21.85
CA VAL A 521 2.43 30.20 21.43
C VAL A 521 2.61 31.22 22.56
N ALA A 522 1.57 31.44 23.37
CA ALA A 522 1.63 32.32 24.53
C ALA A 522 2.57 31.79 25.64
N THR A 523 2.76 30.48 25.74
CA THR A 523 3.77 29.86 26.63
C THR A 523 5.20 29.90 26.05
N GLY A 524 5.40 30.49 24.87
CA GLY A 524 6.71 30.65 24.23
C GLY A 524 7.11 29.54 23.27
N ALA A 525 6.25 28.56 23.00
CA ALA A 525 6.57 27.48 22.06
C ALA A 525 6.79 28.03 20.64
N THR A 526 7.82 27.54 19.95
CA THR A 526 8.12 27.81 18.54
C THR A 526 7.11 27.12 17.62
N ASN A 527 7.03 27.53 16.35
CA ASN A 527 6.12 26.86 15.39
C ASN A 527 6.46 25.38 15.20
N ARG A 528 7.73 24.99 15.38
CA ARG A 528 8.17 23.60 15.34
C ARG A 528 7.69 22.81 16.55
N GLU A 529 7.76 23.38 17.75
CA GLU A 529 7.28 22.74 18.98
C GLU A 529 5.76 22.67 19.01
N VAL A 530 5.05 23.71 18.54
CA VAL A 530 3.59 23.69 18.39
C VAL A 530 3.17 22.63 17.37
N ALA A 531 3.88 22.57 16.24
CA ALA A 531 3.66 21.56 15.20
C ALA A 531 3.85 20.14 15.75
N GLN A 532 4.93 19.89 16.50
CA GLN A 532 5.16 18.60 17.16
C GLN A 532 4.08 18.29 18.20
N THR A 533 3.76 19.23 19.09
CA THR A 533 2.79 19.06 20.18
C THR A 533 1.39 18.76 19.66
N LEU A 534 0.99 19.39 18.55
CA LEU A 534 -0.33 19.22 17.95
C LEU A 534 -0.34 18.25 16.77
N SER A 535 0.78 17.60 16.47
CA SER A 535 0.94 16.73 15.28
C SER A 535 0.54 17.41 13.96
N LEU A 536 0.88 18.70 13.81
CA LEU A 536 0.68 19.51 12.62
C LEU A 536 1.99 19.74 11.87
N SER A 537 1.94 20.25 10.64
CA SER A 537 3.13 20.78 9.97
C SER A 537 3.44 22.20 10.44
N VAL A 538 4.71 22.62 10.40
CA VAL A 538 5.12 24.01 10.70
C VAL A 538 4.35 25.01 9.82
N ARG A 539 4.17 24.68 8.53
CA ARG A 539 3.41 25.49 7.57
C ARG A 539 1.92 25.63 7.96
N THR A 540 1.34 24.58 8.53
CA THR A 540 -0.03 24.60 9.07
C THR A 540 -0.12 25.51 10.28
N VAL A 541 0.88 25.47 11.18
CA VAL A 541 0.97 26.40 12.32
C VAL A 541 1.14 27.85 11.84
N ASP A 542 1.97 28.11 10.82
CA ASP A 542 2.13 29.45 10.22
C ASP A 542 0.82 29.97 9.61
N HIS A 543 0.05 29.08 8.98
CA HIS A 543 -1.26 29.42 8.45
C HIS A 543 -2.25 29.78 9.56
N HIS A 544 -2.35 28.94 10.60
CA HIS A 544 -3.22 29.22 11.75
C HIS A 544 -2.81 30.50 12.48
N LEU A 545 -1.52 30.77 12.66
CA LEU A 545 -1.04 31.98 13.31
C LEU A 545 -1.38 33.26 12.53
N ARG A 546 -1.28 33.24 11.20
CA ARG A 546 -1.75 34.36 10.38
C ARG A 546 -3.23 34.63 10.59
N ASN A 547 -4.05 33.59 10.66
CA ASN A 547 -5.49 33.72 10.90
C ASN A 547 -5.78 34.19 12.33
N ILE A 548 -5.04 33.71 13.33
CA ILE A 548 -5.16 34.13 14.75
C ILE A 548 -4.76 35.61 14.91
N PHE A 549 -3.66 36.03 14.28
CA PHE A 549 -3.20 37.43 14.30
C PHE A 549 -4.22 38.37 13.66
N ALA A 550 -4.74 37.97 12.49
CA ALA A 550 -5.81 38.71 11.83
C ALA A 550 -7.09 38.76 12.68
N ALA A 551 -7.48 37.65 13.31
CA ALA A 551 -8.69 37.57 14.13
C ALA A 551 -8.61 38.36 15.43
N LEU A 552 -7.42 38.44 16.06
CA LEU A 552 -7.22 39.16 17.33
C LEU A 552 -6.69 40.59 17.14
N GLY A 553 -6.42 41.01 15.90
CA GLY A 553 -5.85 42.33 15.61
C GLY A 553 -4.42 42.55 16.12
N VAL A 554 -3.68 41.46 16.37
CA VAL A 554 -2.29 41.51 16.86
C VAL A 554 -1.29 41.33 15.73
N ARG A 555 -0.13 41.97 15.86
CA ARG A 555 0.92 41.97 14.83
C ARG A 555 2.11 41.10 15.18
N SER A 556 2.18 40.60 16.40
CA SER A 556 3.33 39.85 16.90
C SER A 556 2.93 38.75 17.88
N ARG A 557 3.78 37.72 17.99
CA ARG A 557 3.66 36.68 19.03
C ARG A 557 3.67 37.28 20.43
N VAL A 558 4.42 38.37 20.63
CA VAL A 558 4.52 39.07 21.91
C VAL A 558 3.18 39.70 22.29
N GLU A 559 2.50 40.33 21.33
CA GLU A 559 1.14 40.85 21.54
C GLU A 559 0.13 39.73 21.78
N LEU A 560 0.22 38.62 21.05
CA LEU A 560 -0.61 37.43 21.30
C LEU A 560 -0.44 36.90 22.73
N ALA A 561 0.80 36.80 23.21
CA ALA A 561 1.12 36.32 24.55
C ALA A 561 0.62 37.24 25.68
N ARG A 562 0.37 38.53 25.39
CA ARG A 562 -0.23 39.48 26.35
C ARG A 562 -1.76 39.36 26.42
N LEU A 563 -2.40 38.89 25.34
CA LEU A 563 -3.85 38.70 25.29
C LEU A 563 -4.31 37.37 25.87
N VAL A 564 -3.43 36.35 25.89
CA VAL A 564 -3.74 35.02 26.43
C VAL A 564 -3.36 34.98 27.92
N PRO A 565 -4.32 34.74 28.85
CA PRO A 565 -4.02 34.60 30.26
C PRO A 565 -3.00 33.48 30.48
N ARG A 566 -1.94 33.76 31.24
CA ARG A 566 -1.02 32.70 31.69
C ARG A 566 -1.79 31.82 32.67
N SER A 567 -2.01 30.56 32.28
CA SER A 567 -2.54 29.51 33.16
C SER A 567 -1.43 28.94 34.02
#